data_AF-A0AAP8T1V2-F1
#
_entry.id   AF-A0AAP8T1V2-F1
#
_cell.length_a   1.000
_cell.length_b   1.000
_cell.length_c   1.000
_cell.angle_alpha   90.00
_cell.angle_beta   90.00
_cell.angle_gamma   90.00
#
_symmetry.space_group_name_H-M   'P 1'
#
loop_
_entity.id
_entity.type
_entity.pdbx_description
1 polymer ?
#
loop_
_entity_poly.entity_id
_entity_poly.type
_entity_poly.pdbx_seq_one_letter_code
_entity_poly.pdbx_strand_id
1 'polypeptide(L)'
;IQGVARNAGRLFPLSLGAEGSCTIGGNLGTNAGGTAVLRYGNTRELTLGLEVVTAQGDIWNGLRGLRKDNTGYDLRDLFIG
;
A
#
# COMPACT_ATOMS: atom_id res chain seq x y z
N ILE A 1 -11.37 -5.97 0.55
CA ILE A 1 -11.16 -4.49 0.59
C ILE A 1 -11.92 -3.78 -0.53
N GLN A 2 -11.75 -4.18 -1.79
CA GLN A 2 -12.48 -3.54 -2.91
C GLN A 2 -14.01 -3.51 -2.71
N GLY A 3 -14.62 -4.60 -2.23
CA GLY A 3 -16.05 -4.62 -1.89
C GLY A 3 -16.45 -3.60 -0.82
N VAL A 4 -15.63 -3.42 0.21
CA VAL A 4 -15.84 -2.42 1.27
C VAL A 4 -15.74 -1.00 0.70
N ALA A 5 -14.72 -0.73 -0.13
CA ALA A 5 -14.58 0.56 -0.81
C ALA A 5 -15.79 0.85 -1.70
N ARG A 6 -16.28 -0.15 -2.46
CA ARG A 6 -17.45 -0.03 -3.33
C ARG A 6 -18.72 0.27 -2.54
N ASN A 7 -18.93 -0.40 -1.40
CA ASN A 7 -20.06 -0.13 -0.51
C ASN A 7 -20.03 1.30 0.06
N ALA A 8 -18.83 1.90 0.21
CA ALA A 8 -18.65 3.30 0.59
C ALA A 8 -18.70 4.28 -0.60
N GLY A 9 -19.04 3.83 -1.81
CA GLY A 9 -19.04 4.66 -3.02
C GLY A 9 -17.64 5.16 -3.39
N ARG A 10 -16.62 4.34 -3.16
CA ARG A 10 -15.21 4.61 -3.47
C ARG A 10 -14.60 3.47 -4.29
N LEU A 11 -13.47 3.76 -4.92
CA LEU A 11 -12.69 2.78 -5.68
C LEU A 11 -11.36 2.55 -4.98
N PHE A 12 -11.06 1.28 -4.69
CA PHE A 12 -9.69 0.84 -4.43
C PHE A 12 -9.14 0.26 -5.75
N PRO A 13 -8.20 0.96 -6.42
CA PRO A 13 -7.91 0.72 -7.84
C PRO A 13 -6.94 -0.43 -8.13
N LEU A 14 -6.26 -0.98 -7.11
CA LEU A 14 -5.33 -2.09 -7.30
C LEU A 14 -6.12 -3.36 -7.62
N SER A 15 -6.01 -3.80 -8.88
CA SER A 15 -6.71 -4.98 -9.39
C SER A 15 -5.77 -6.03 -9.98
N LEU A 16 -5.85 -7.26 -9.48
CA LEU A 16 -4.92 -8.36 -9.71
C LEU A 16 -5.69 -9.67 -9.97
N GLY A 17 -5.14 -10.57 -10.80
CA GLY A 17 -5.77 -11.88 -11.02
C GLY A 17 -5.87 -12.74 -9.75
N ALA A 18 -5.00 -12.47 -8.75
CA ALA A 18 -4.96 -13.17 -7.47
C ALA A 18 -5.76 -12.46 -6.35
N GLU A 19 -6.65 -11.51 -6.67
CA GLU A 19 -7.44 -10.73 -5.71
C GLU A 19 -8.17 -11.54 -4.63
N GLY A 20 -8.58 -12.77 -4.96
CA GLY A 20 -9.29 -13.66 -4.05
C GLY A 20 -8.43 -14.21 -2.91
N SER A 21 -7.10 -14.20 -3.05
CA SER A 21 -6.16 -14.79 -2.09
C SER A 21 -5.04 -13.86 -1.65
N CYS A 22 -4.71 -12.82 -2.43
CA CYS A 22 -3.64 -11.89 -2.07
C CYS A 22 -4.04 -10.99 -0.89
N THR A 23 -3.06 -10.68 -0.05
CA THR A 23 -3.21 -9.74 1.06
C THR A 23 -2.59 -8.39 0.69
N ILE A 24 -3.03 -7.31 1.34
CA ILE A 24 -2.42 -5.98 1.12
C ILE A 24 -0.95 -5.98 1.54
N GLY A 25 -0.61 -6.66 2.64
CA GLY A 25 0.79 -6.80 3.07
C GLY A 25 1.65 -7.49 2.01
N GLY A 26 1.16 -8.56 1.37
CA GLY A 26 1.85 -9.21 0.26
C GLY A 26 1.99 -8.32 -0.97
N ASN A 27 0.94 -7.59 -1.32
CA ASN A 27 0.97 -6.62 -2.43
C ASN A 27 1.98 -5.49 -2.17
N LEU A 28 2.09 -5.02 -0.93
CA LEU A 28 3.09 -4.03 -0.51
C LEU A 28 4.51 -4.60 -0.59
N GLY A 29 4.72 -5.77 0.01
CA GLY A 29 6.04 -6.41 0.06
C GLY A 29 6.57 -6.91 -1.29
N THR A 30 5.76 -6.87 -2.35
CA THR A 30 6.18 -7.22 -3.73
C THR A 30 6.02 -6.05 -4.70
N ASN A 31 5.61 -4.87 -4.20
CA ASN A 31 5.18 -3.72 -5.00
C ASN A 31 4.28 -4.12 -6.19
N ALA A 32 3.19 -4.84 -5.89
CA ALA A 32 2.32 -5.40 -6.92
C ALA A 32 1.78 -4.31 -7.85
N GLY A 33 1.77 -4.63 -9.15
CA GLY A 33 1.19 -3.82 -10.21
C GLY A 33 0.02 -4.55 -10.85
N GLY A 34 -1.14 -3.89 -10.93
CA GLY A 34 -2.36 -4.44 -11.50
C GLY A 34 -2.62 -4.05 -12.94
N THR A 35 -3.75 -4.51 -13.50
CA THR A 35 -4.20 -4.12 -14.85
C THR A 35 -4.39 -2.61 -15.01
N ALA A 36 -4.75 -1.93 -13.92
CA ALA A 36 -5.01 -0.49 -13.89
C ALA A 36 -3.80 0.35 -13.47
N VAL A 37 -2.59 -0.23 -13.42
CA VAL A 37 -1.36 0.45 -12.98
C VAL A 37 -1.06 1.72 -13.79
N LEU A 38 -1.35 1.71 -15.10
CA LEU A 38 -1.14 2.89 -15.96
C LEU A 38 -1.98 4.10 -15.58
N ARG A 39 -3.12 3.88 -14.91
CA ARG A 39 -4.04 4.96 -14.50
C ARG A 39 -3.86 5.38 -13.05
N TYR A 40 -3.59 4.42 -12.16
CA TYR A 40 -3.64 4.65 -10.71
C TYR A 40 -2.33 4.40 -10.00
N GLY A 41 -1.31 3.90 -10.70
CA GLY A 41 -0.04 3.54 -10.08
C GLY A 41 0.02 2.13 -9.55
N ASN A 42 1.21 1.75 -9.11
CA ASN A 42 1.47 0.49 -8.40
C ASN A 42 1.09 0.61 -6.91
N THR A 43 1.33 -0.45 -6.15
CA THR A 43 1.00 -0.45 -4.71
C THR A 43 1.76 0.64 -3.94
N ARG A 44 3.01 0.95 -4.30
CA ARG A 44 3.78 2.06 -3.71
C ARG A 44 3.06 3.40 -3.83
N GLU A 45 2.60 3.74 -5.04
CA GLU A 45 1.91 5.00 -5.31
C GLU A 45 0.55 5.13 -4.59
N LEU A 46 -0.07 3.98 -4.26
CA LEU A 46 -1.33 3.91 -3.55
C LEU A 46 -1.20 3.96 -2.03
N THR A 47 0.03 3.94 -1.49
CA THR A 47 0.28 3.80 -0.04
C THR A 47 0.60 5.14 0.60
N LEU A 48 -0.16 5.53 1.63
CA LEU A 48 0.10 6.77 2.38
C LEU A 48 1.06 6.58 3.56
N GLY A 49 1.06 5.40 4.18
CA GLY A 49 1.91 5.09 5.32
C GLY A 49 1.90 3.61 5.62
N LEU A 50 2.88 3.17 6.42
CA LEU A 50 3.06 1.78 6.81
C LEU A 50 3.45 1.69 8.28
N GLU A 51 3.04 0.60 8.91
CA GLU A 51 3.62 0.13 10.17
C GLU A 51 4.39 -1.15 9.87
N VAL A 52 5.63 -1.22 10.34
CA VAL A 52 6.52 -2.34 10.05
C VAL A 52 7.17 -2.82 11.34
N VAL A 53 7.17 -4.14 11.54
CA VAL A 53 7.97 -4.79 12.58
C VAL A 53 9.30 -5.20 11.95
N THR A 54 10.41 -4.71 12.52
CA THR A 54 11.75 -5.03 12.04
C THR A 54 12.19 -6.43 12.47
N ALA A 55 13.28 -6.94 11.90
CA ALA A 55 13.83 -8.25 12.28
C ALA A 55 14.28 -8.30 13.76
N GLN A 56 14.58 -7.15 14.35
CA GLN A 56 14.96 -6.95 15.73
C GLN A 56 13.75 -6.91 16.68
N GLY A 57 12.53 -6.88 16.13
CA GLY A 57 11.29 -6.79 16.89
C GLY A 57 10.82 -5.36 17.17
N ASP A 58 11.55 -4.35 16.72
CA ASP A 58 11.16 -2.95 16.88
C ASP A 58 9.98 -2.62 15.94
N ILE A 59 9.06 -1.79 16.42
CA ILE A 59 7.94 -1.29 15.62
C ILE A 59 8.34 0.08 15.04
N TRP A 60 8.47 0.15 13.73
CA TRP A 60 8.54 1.42 13.03
C TRP A 60 7.12 1.88 12.65
N ASN A 61 6.67 2.97 13.26
CA ASN A 61 5.35 3.55 13.00
C ASN A 61 5.45 4.70 12.00
N GLY A 62 5.09 4.41 10.75
CA GLY A 62 5.00 5.37 9.66
C GLY A 62 3.58 5.56 9.14
N LEU A 63 2.54 5.23 9.93
CA LEU A 63 1.15 5.39 9.54
C LEU A 63 0.79 6.88 9.53
N ARG A 64 0.85 7.49 8.34
CA ARG A 64 0.48 8.88 8.11
C ARG A 64 -0.71 8.95 7.15
N GLY A 65 -1.70 9.77 7.49
CA GLY A 65 -2.88 10.01 6.65
C GLY A 65 -2.71 11.16 5.66
N LEU A 66 -1.53 11.80 5.63
CA LEU A 66 -1.26 12.98 4.83
C LEU A 66 -0.82 12.59 3.41
N ARG A 67 -1.35 13.29 2.40
CA ARG A 67 -0.94 13.10 1.00
C ARG A 67 0.42 13.73 0.68
N LYS A 68 0.83 14.73 1.45
CA LYS A 68 2.14 15.38 1.35
C LYS A 68 2.72 15.52 2.73
N ASP A 69 3.90 14.94 2.93
CA ASP A 69 4.62 14.99 4.18
C ASP A 69 6.13 14.87 3.89
N ASN A 70 6.87 15.92 4.24
CA ASN A 70 8.29 16.04 3.93
C ASN A 70 9.16 16.06 5.20
N THR A 71 8.66 15.55 6.34
CA THR A 71 9.45 15.51 7.57
C THR A 71 10.36 14.28 7.59
N GLY A 72 11.57 14.43 7.04
CA GLY A 72 12.59 13.37 7.00
C GLY A 72 12.55 12.53 5.73
N TYR A 73 13.11 11.33 5.80
CA TYR A 73 13.22 10.41 4.66
C TYR A 73 11.95 9.59 4.46
N ASP A 74 11.69 9.20 3.20
CA ASP A 74 10.60 8.29 2.85
C ASP A 74 11.00 6.83 3.14
N LEU A 75 11.02 6.46 4.43
CA LEU A 75 11.35 5.12 4.87
C LEU A 75 10.29 4.07 4.49
N ARG A 76 9.04 4.50 4.22
CA ARG A 76 7.95 3.63 3.73
C ARG A 76 8.39 2.93 2.45
N ASP A 77 8.99 3.70 1.56
CA ASP A 77 9.43 3.27 0.24
C ASP A 77 10.59 2.28 0.25
N LEU A 78 11.27 2.11 1.38
CA LEU A 78 12.28 1.06 1.59
C LEU A 78 11.66 -0.32 1.85
N PHE A 79 10.44 -0.37 2.40
CA PHE A 79 9.75 -1.61 2.74
C PHE A 79 8.75 -2.09 1.66
N ILE A 80 8.47 -1.25 0.66
CA ILE A 80 7.56 -1.59 -0.44
C ILE A 80 8.38 -2.10 -1.63
N GLY A 81 8.21 -3.35 -2.04
CA GLY A 81 8.91 -3.94 -3.18
C GLY A 81 9.82 -5.09 -2.82
#